data_AF-A0A7R8X9I8-F1
#
_entry.id   AF-A0A7R8X9I8-F1
#
_cell.length_a   1.000
_cell.length_b   1.000
_cell.length_c   1.000
_cell.angle_alpha   90.00
_cell.angle_beta   90.00
_cell.angle_gamma   90.00
#
_symmetry.space_group_name_H-M   'P 1'
#
loop_
_entity.id
_entity.type
_entity.pdbx_description
1 polymer ?
#
loop_
_entity_poly.entity_id
_entity_poly.type
_entity_poly.pdbx_seq_one_letter_code
_entity_poly.pdbx_strand_id
1 'polypeptide(L)'
;MKRFLGFLLAFSLLASRASSLGRCPPPEVGICIHGCSTDGDCPEGLLCCFNGCGYQCMQPEPCCDDEKCAEGEQCILAHVDCGLLPGQCPEMPFCVPDDAITCANVDCQPGYTCIMQEVDCVMAPCYPVPDCIPVTYP
;
A
#
# COMPACT_ATOMS: atom_id res chain seq x y z
N MET A 1 22.38 -7.63 57.96
CA MET A 1 21.26 -8.55 57.60
C MET A 1 20.43 -7.83 56.53
N LYS A 2 20.82 -7.79 55.24
CA LYS A 2 20.71 -8.83 54.20
C LYS A 2 19.26 -9.27 53.96
N ARG A 3 18.54 -8.56 53.08
CA ARG A 3 17.47 -9.13 52.24
C ARG A 3 17.49 -8.50 50.85
N PHE A 4 17.93 -9.34 49.90
CA PHE A 4 17.78 -9.25 48.45
C PHE A 4 16.29 -9.27 48.08
N LEU A 5 15.89 -8.46 47.09
CA LEU A 5 14.99 -8.78 45.96
C LEU A 5 14.71 -7.44 45.24
N GLY A 6 15.29 -7.13 44.07
CA GLY A 6 15.12 -7.90 42.85
C GLY A 6 13.78 -7.57 42.20
N PHE A 7 13.50 -6.28 41.90
CA PHE A 7 12.38 -5.93 41.02
C PHE A 7 12.92 -5.78 39.60
N LEU A 8 12.77 -6.88 38.88
CA LEU A 8 13.11 -7.06 37.48
C LEU A 8 12.43 -5.97 36.63
N LEU A 9 13.23 -5.36 35.75
CA LEU A 9 12.73 -4.62 34.59
C LEU A 9 11.91 -5.59 33.73
N ALA A 10 10.59 -5.51 33.82
CA ALA A 10 9.70 -6.08 32.83
C ALA A 10 8.91 -4.92 32.22
N PHE A 11 9.62 -4.07 31.46
CA PHE A 11 8.96 -3.27 30.43
C PHE A 11 8.46 -4.26 29.40
N SER A 12 7.19 -4.64 29.51
CA SER A 12 6.48 -5.46 28.55
C SER A 12 6.45 -4.69 27.23
N LEU A 13 7.46 -4.89 26.38
CA LEU A 13 7.39 -4.55 24.97
C LEU A 13 6.41 -5.54 24.33
N LEU A 14 5.10 -5.33 24.55
CA LEU A 14 4.10 -5.77 23.60
C LEU A 14 4.16 -4.78 22.43
N ALA A 15 5.28 -4.83 21.71
CA ALA A 15 5.29 -4.34 20.35
C ALA A 15 4.37 -5.28 19.59
N SER A 16 3.11 -4.90 19.44
CA SER A 16 2.25 -5.46 18.42
C SER A 16 3.07 -5.38 17.14
N ARG A 17 3.47 -6.54 16.60
CA ARG A 17 3.99 -6.59 15.23
C ARG A 17 2.87 -6.01 14.39
N ALA A 18 2.99 -4.74 14.02
CA ALA A 18 2.22 -4.18 12.94
C ALA A 18 2.60 -5.04 11.74
N SER A 19 1.71 -5.96 11.37
CA SER A 19 1.86 -6.76 10.18
C SER A 19 1.87 -5.78 9.01
N SER A 20 3.06 -5.52 8.46
CA SER A 20 3.27 -4.72 7.24
C SER A 20 2.76 -5.46 5.99
N LEU A 21 1.67 -6.21 6.14
CA LEU A 21 1.15 -7.10 5.12
C LEU A 21 0.16 -6.39 4.18
N GLY A 22 -0.19 -5.13 4.48
CA GLY A 22 -1.21 -4.35 3.79
C GLY A 22 -2.43 -4.10 4.68
N ARG A 23 -3.56 -3.76 4.07
CA ARG A 23 -4.81 -3.43 4.77
C ARG A 23 -5.90 -4.47 4.51
N CYS A 24 -6.95 -4.44 5.32
CA CYS A 24 -8.15 -5.22 5.02
C CYS A 24 -8.80 -4.75 3.71
N PRO A 25 -9.28 -5.68 2.87
CA PRO A 25 -10.11 -5.31 1.73
C PRO A 25 -11.40 -4.61 2.19
N PRO A 26 -12.08 -3.87 1.31
CA PRO A 26 -13.39 -3.31 1.61
C PRO A 26 -14.34 -4.41 2.10
N PRO A 27 -15.13 -4.15 3.18
CA PRO A 27 -15.97 -5.16 3.77
C PRO A 27 -17.08 -5.56 2.80
N GLU A 28 -17.02 -6.79 2.29
CA GLU A 28 -18.15 -7.44 1.65
C GLU A 28 -19.03 -8.12 2.72
N VAL A 29 -20.36 -8.10 2.52
CA VAL A 29 -21.30 -8.73 3.47
C VAL A 29 -21.05 -10.24 3.48
N GLY A 30 -20.33 -10.70 4.49
CA GLY A 30 -19.98 -12.11 4.68
C GLY A 30 -20.96 -12.86 5.58
N ILE A 31 -20.65 -14.14 5.82
CA ILE A 31 -21.34 -14.92 6.85
C ILE A 31 -20.93 -14.34 8.22
N CYS A 32 -21.91 -14.13 9.09
CA CYS A 32 -21.68 -13.58 10.43
C CYS A 32 -21.02 -14.60 11.35
N ILE A 33 -19.72 -14.77 11.15
CA ILE A 33 -18.84 -15.62 11.94
C ILE A 33 -17.81 -14.70 12.59
N HIS A 34 -17.56 -14.91 13.89
CA HIS A 34 -16.47 -14.26 14.61
C HIS A 34 -15.29 -15.22 14.69
N GLY A 35 -14.54 -15.32 13.60
CA GLY A 35 -13.46 -16.30 13.41
C GLY A 35 -12.09 -15.87 13.94
N CYS A 36 -11.92 -14.59 14.27
CA CYS A 36 -10.69 -14.03 14.82
C CYS A 36 -11.03 -12.75 15.60
N SER A 37 -10.11 -12.28 16.47
CA SER A 37 -10.23 -10.98 17.14
C SER A 37 -9.02 -10.07 16.89
N THR A 38 -7.87 -10.65 16.58
CA THR A 38 -6.62 -9.98 16.25
C THR A 38 -5.94 -10.68 15.08
N ASP A 39 -5.04 -9.99 14.38
CA ASP A 39 -4.28 -10.59 13.27
C ASP A 39 -3.46 -11.81 13.71
N GLY A 40 -3.05 -11.86 14.99
CA GLY A 40 -2.32 -12.99 15.56
C GLY A 40 -3.16 -14.26 15.74
N ASP A 41 -4.49 -14.15 15.66
CA ASP A 41 -5.38 -15.32 15.66
C ASP A 41 -5.43 -15.99 14.29
N CYS A 42 -4.95 -15.31 13.25
CA CYS A 42 -4.93 -15.80 11.89
C CYS A 42 -3.63 -16.54 11.56
N PRO A 43 -3.67 -17.47 10.59
CA PRO A 43 -2.46 -18.01 9.97
C PRO A 43 -1.51 -16.90 9.51
N GLU A 44 -0.22 -17.19 9.48
CA GLU A 44 0.80 -16.24 9.01
C GLU A 44 0.42 -15.64 7.65
N GLY A 45 0.55 -14.32 7.52
CA GLY A 45 0.24 -13.60 6.28
C GLY A 45 -1.21 -13.14 6.13
N LEU A 46 -2.09 -13.39 7.10
CA LEU A 46 -3.50 -12.98 7.05
C LEU A 46 -3.84 -11.92 8.11
N LEU A 47 -4.85 -11.11 7.81
CA LEU A 47 -5.37 -10.08 8.73
C LEU A 47 -6.77 -10.45 9.23
N CYS A 48 -7.06 -10.07 10.46
CA CYS A 48 -8.38 -10.24 11.03
C CYS A 48 -9.31 -9.07 10.64
N CYS A 49 -10.09 -9.28 9.58
CA CYS A 49 -10.86 -8.23 8.93
C CYS A 49 -12.36 -8.32 9.24
N PHE A 50 -12.99 -7.15 9.40
CA PHE A 50 -14.44 -7.04 9.57
C PHE A 50 -15.14 -7.28 8.23
N ASN A 51 -16.11 -8.19 8.19
CA ASN A 51 -16.85 -8.56 6.98
C ASN A 51 -18.30 -8.05 6.95
N GLY A 52 -18.56 -6.91 7.60
CA GLY A 52 -19.90 -6.31 7.68
C GLY A 52 -20.77 -6.81 8.84
N CYS A 53 -20.50 -7.99 9.43
CA CYS A 53 -21.18 -8.44 10.65
C CYS A 53 -20.33 -9.28 11.60
N GLY A 54 -19.22 -9.85 11.14
CA GLY A 54 -18.28 -10.62 11.93
C GLY A 54 -16.84 -10.29 11.55
N TYR A 55 -15.92 -11.16 11.97
CA TYR A 55 -14.48 -11.03 11.73
C TYR A 55 -13.96 -12.31 11.13
N GLN A 56 -13.14 -12.19 10.09
CA GLN A 56 -12.60 -13.31 9.36
C GLN A 56 -11.16 -13.02 8.94
N CYS A 57 -10.32 -14.06 8.96
CA CYS A 57 -8.98 -13.99 8.42
C CYS A 57 -9.05 -13.84 6.90
N MET A 58 -8.57 -12.71 6.38
CA MET A 58 -8.58 -12.37 4.95
C MET A 58 -7.18 -12.12 4.45
N GLN A 59 -6.98 -12.32 3.15
CA GLN A 59 -5.77 -11.85 2.49
C GLN A 59 -5.75 -10.33 2.51
N PRO A 60 -4.63 -9.72 2.90
CA PRO A 60 -4.48 -8.28 2.90
C PRO A 60 -4.39 -7.75 1.47
N GLU A 61 -4.91 -6.54 1.27
CA GLU A 61 -4.68 -5.75 0.08
C GLU A 61 -3.42 -4.90 0.23
N PRO A 62 -2.53 -4.88 -0.76
CA PRO A 62 -1.34 -4.04 -0.76
C PRO A 62 -1.70 -2.55 -0.68
N CYS A 63 -1.00 -1.81 0.18
CA CYS A 63 -1.19 -0.36 0.33
C CYS A 63 0.13 0.35 0.66
N CYS A 64 0.18 1.64 0.38
CA CYS A 64 1.33 2.51 0.67
C CYS A 64 1.34 3.06 2.10
N ASP A 65 0.37 2.70 2.93
CA ASP A 65 0.21 3.26 4.29
C ASP A 65 1.31 2.76 5.25
N ASP A 66 1.77 1.53 5.05
CA ASP A 66 2.80 0.90 5.89
C ASP A 66 4.22 1.06 5.34
N GLU A 67 4.37 1.47 4.08
CA GLU A 67 5.66 1.51 3.40
C GLU A 67 6.35 2.87 3.57
N LYS A 68 7.59 2.84 4.06
CA LYS A 68 8.39 4.05 4.30
C LYS A 68 9.42 4.23 3.19
N CYS A 69 9.05 5.00 2.17
CA CYS A 69 9.97 5.41 1.11
C CYS A 69 11.00 6.44 1.61
N ALA A 70 12.12 6.55 0.90
CA ALA A 70 13.16 7.52 1.20
C ALA A 70 12.69 8.96 0.89
N GLU A 71 13.44 9.96 1.37
CA GLU A 71 13.17 11.35 1.01
C GLU A 71 13.33 11.56 -0.51
N GLY A 72 12.31 12.14 -1.16
CA GLY A 72 12.27 12.30 -2.62
C GLY A 72 11.72 11.09 -3.38
N GLU A 73 11.08 10.15 -2.69
CA GLU A 73 10.38 9.02 -3.30
C GLU A 73 8.89 9.02 -2.93
N GLN A 74 8.07 8.61 -3.89
CA GLN A 74 6.65 8.35 -3.72
C GLN A 74 6.37 6.85 -3.77
N CYS A 75 5.51 6.39 -2.87
CA CYS A 75 4.96 5.04 -2.97
C CYS A 75 3.82 5.03 -3.99
N ILE A 76 3.91 4.14 -4.97
CA ILE A 76 2.84 3.85 -5.93
C ILE A 76 2.49 2.36 -5.88
N LEU A 77 1.24 2.04 -6.19
CA LEU A 77 0.83 0.68 -6.48
C LEU A 77 1.12 0.40 -7.95
N ALA A 78 2.02 -0.53 -8.23
CA ALA A 78 2.36 -0.92 -9.60
C ALA A 78 2.13 -2.42 -9.80
N HIS A 79 1.70 -2.78 -11.01
CA HIS A 79 1.67 -4.17 -11.43
C HIS A 79 3.09 -4.68 -11.64
N VAL A 80 3.40 -5.83 -11.03
CA VAL A 80 4.63 -6.56 -11.36
C VAL A 80 4.39 -7.29 -12.67
N ASP A 81 5.20 -7.03 -13.70
CA ASP A 81 5.23 -7.84 -14.92
C ASP A 81 5.86 -9.21 -14.61
N CYS A 82 5.11 -10.07 -13.90
CA CYS A 82 5.45 -11.46 -13.78
C CYS A 82 5.16 -12.09 -15.14
N GLY A 83 6.19 -12.25 -15.98
CA GLY A 83 6.15 -12.68 -17.39
C GLY A 83 5.57 -14.08 -17.67
N LEU A 84 4.53 -14.48 -16.95
CA LEU A 84 3.80 -15.73 -17.05
C LEU A 84 2.41 -15.50 -17.64
N LEU A 85 1.61 -14.50 -17.21
CA LEU A 85 0.30 -14.14 -17.79
C LEU A 85 -0.14 -12.70 -17.41
N PRO A 86 -0.72 -11.90 -18.32
CA PRO A 86 -1.25 -10.58 -18.00
C PRO A 86 -2.47 -10.67 -17.05
N GLY A 87 -2.49 -9.86 -15.98
CA GLY A 87 -3.63 -9.72 -15.06
C GLY A 87 -3.72 -10.73 -13.92
N GLN A 88 -2.63 -11.43 -13.58
CA GLN A 88 -2.58 -12.40 -12.48
C GLN A 88 -1.66 -12.00 -11.33
N CYS A 89 -1.01 -10.85 -11.44
CA CYS A 89 -0.13 -10.36 -10.39
C CYS A 89 -0.90 -9.37 -9.51
N PRO A 90 -0.83 -9.51 -8.17
CA PRO A 90 -1.34 -8.50 -7.27
C PRO A 90 -0.58 -7.19 -7.50
N GLU A 91 -1.26 -6.05 -7.34
CA GLU A 91 -0.59 -4.76 -7.19
C GLU A 91 0.38 -4.85 -6.02
N MET A 92 1.53 -4.19 -6.09
CA MET A 92 2.46 -4.16 -4.97
C MET A 92 2.92 -2.72 -4.75
N PRO A 93 3.20 -2.31 -3.51
CA PRO A 93 3.76 -0.99 -3.24
C PRO A 93 5.22 -0.94 -3.72
N PHE A 94 5.55 0.11 -4.46
CA PHE A 94 6.91 0.41 -4.90
C PHE A 94 7.24 1.87 -4.60
N CYS A 95 8.42 2.11 -4.03
CA CYS A 95 8.99 3.44 -3.94
C CYS A 95 9.61 3.81 -5.29
N VAL A 96 9.10 4.88 -5.89
CA VAL A 96 9.66 5.46 -7.11
C VAL A 96 10.19 6.86 -6.79
N PRO A 97 11.32 7.28 -7.38
CA PRO A 97 11.77 8.66 -7.27
C PRO A 97 10.69 9.64 -7.75
N ASP A 98 10.53 10.76 -7.06
CA ASP A 98 9.54 11.80 -7.40
C ASP A 98 9.74 12.34 -8.83
N ASP A 99 10.96 12.32 -9.35
CA ASP A 99 11.33 12.74 -10.70
C ASP A 99 11.11 11.67 -11.78
N ALA A 100 10.77 10.43 -11.39
CA ALA A 100 10.43 9.36 -12.32
C ALA A 100 9.08 9.61 -13.01
N ILE A 101 8.13 10.29 -12.35
CA ILE A 101 6.80 10.61 -12.89
C ILE A 101 6.86 11.92 -13.68
N THR A 102 7.70 11.96 -14.71
CA THR A 102 7.87 13.14 -15.56
C THR A 102 7.85 12.76 -17.03
N CYS A 103 7.59 13.74 -17.89
CA CYS A 103 7.70 13.56 -19.35
C CYS A 103 9.10 13.12 -19.84
N ALA A 104 10.13 13.17 -18.99
CA ALA A 104 11.45 12.65 -19.33
C ALA A 104 11.46 11.13 -19.54
N ASN A 105 10.51 10.42 -18.92
CA ASN A 105 10.41 8.95 -18.95
C ASN A 105 9.17 8.45 -19.72
N VAL A 106 8.50 9.32 -20.49
CA VAL A 106 7.27 8.99 -21.22
C VAL A 106 7.47 9.15 -22.72
N ASP A 107 7.45 8.03 -23.44
CA ASP A 107 7.49 8.00 -24.90
C ASP A 107 6.06 8.02 -25.49
N CYS A 108 5.61 9.20 -25.92
CA CYS A 108 4.32 9.34 -26.60
C CYS A 108 4.38 8.79 -28.05
N GLN A 109 3.22 8.35 -28.56
CA GLN A 109 3.09 7.93 -29.96
C GLN A 109 3.36 9.10 -30.95
N PRO A 110 3.75 8.81 -32.20
CA PRO A 110 3.93 9.86 -33.22
C PRO A 110 2.66 10.71 -33.39
N GLY A 111 2.84 12.03 -33.43
CA GLY A 111 1.72 12.99 -33.48
C GLY A 111 1.18 13.42 -32.12
N TYR A 112 1.80 12.96 -31.03
CA TYR A 112 1.53 13.40 -29.66
C TYR A 112 2.79 14.01 -29.03
N THR A 113 2.59 14.93 -28.08
CA THR A 113 3.65 15.50 -27.25
C THR A 113 3.31 15.30 -25.78
N CYS A 114 4.31 14.98 -24.96
CA CYS A 114 4.12 14.89 -23.51
C CYS A 114 4.11 16.30 -22.90
N ILE A 115 3.14 16.56 -22.02
CA ILE A 115 3.11 17.74 -21.15
C ILE A 115 2.83 17.31 -19.72
N MET A 116 3.36 18.04 -18.73
CA MET A 116 2.95 17.84 -17.34
C MET A 116 1.63 18.55 -17.12
N GLN A 117 0.59 17.79 -16.78
CA GLN A 117 -0.75 18.29 -16.50
C GLN A 117 -0.98 18.39 -14.99
N GLU A 118 -1.42 19.56 -14.52
CA GLU A 118 -1.86 19.73 -13.14
C GLU A 118 -3.18 18.97 -12.93
N VAL A 119 -3.28 18.20 -11.84
CA VAL A 119 -4.47 17.41 -11.53
C VAL A 119 -5.25 18.01 -10.37
N ASP A 120 -6.58 18.04 -10.52
CA ASP A 120 -7.51 18.34 -9.44
C ASP A 120 -7.74 17.06 -8.61
N CYS A 121 -6.96 16.90 -7.55
CA CYS A 121 -7.10 15.76 -6.64
C CYS A 121 -8.01 16.10 -5.45
N VAL A 122 -8.71 15.08 -4.92
CA VAL A 122 -9.67 15.25 -3.80
C VAL A 122 -8.94 15.52 -2.47
N MET A 123 -7.71 15.04 -2.32
CA MET A 123 -6.86 15.23 -1.13
C MET A 123 -5.45 15.64 -1.54
N ALA A 124 -4.98 16.78 -1.05
CA ALA A 124 -3.66 17.35 -1.34
C ALA A 124 -2.54 16.69 -0.50
N PRO A 125 -1.27 16.73 -0.95
CA PRO A 125 -0.74 17.45 -2.11
C PRO A 125 -1.07 16.81 -3.47
N CYS A 126 -1.44 17.64 -4.46
CA CYS A 126 -1.61 17.20 -5.85
C CYS A 126 -0.29 17.41 -6.60
N TYR A 127 0.21 16.36 -7.26
CA TYR A 127 1.41 16.43 -8.09
C TYR A 127 1.01 16.40 -9.57
N PRO A 128 1.65 17.21 -10.44
CA PRO A 128 1.42 17.15 -11.87
C PRO A 128 1.76 15.76 -12.42
N VAL A 129 1.00 15.28 -13.40
CA VAL A 129 1.22 13.97 -14.06
C VAL A 129 1.53 14.16 -15.54
N PRO A 130 2.37 13.31 -16.16
CA PRO A 130 2.62 13.39 -17.60
C PRO A 130 1.37 12.96 -18.41
N ASP A 131 1.00 13.76 -19.41
CA ASP A 131 -0.08 13.48 -20.35
C ASP A 131 0.39 13.64 -21.80
N CYS A 132 -0.02 12.72 -22.67
CA CYS A 132 0.30 12.74 -24.10
C CYS A 132 -0.85 13.40 -24.86
N ILE A 133 -0.66 14.66 -25.28
CA ILE A 133 -1.66 15.41 -26.04
C ILE A 133 -1.32 15.44 -27.54
N PRO A 134 -2.32 15.46 -28.44
CA PRO A 134 -2.06 15.54 -29.88
C PRO A 134 -1.39 16.87 -30.25
N VAL A 135 -0.39 16.81 -31.13
CA VAL A 135 0.28 18.00 -31.67
C VAL A 135 -0.68 18.70 -32.62
N THR A 136 -1.27 19.81 -32.19
CA THR A 136 -2.09 20.66 -33.05
C THR A 136 -1.18 21.58 -33.86
N TYR A 137 -1.18 21.41 -35.19
CA TYR A 137 -0.58 22.38 -36.10
C TYR A 137 -1.59 23.51 -36.33
N PRO A 138 -1.20 24.80 -36.18
CA PRO A 138 -2.04 25.94 -36.50
C PRO A 138 -2.33 26.05 -38.00
#